data_AF-A0A6J6PIU1-F1
#
_entry.id   AF-A0A6J6PIU1-F1
#
_cell.length_a   1.000
_cell.length_b   1.000
_cell.length_c   1.000
_cell.angle_alpha   90.00
_cell.angle_beta   90.00
_cell.angle_gamma   90.00
#
_symmetry.space_group_name_H-M   'P 1'
#
loop_
_entity.id
_entity.type
_entity.pdbx_description
1 polymer ?
#
loop_
_entity_poly.entity_id
_entity_poly.type
_entity_poly.pdbx_seq_one_letter_code
_entity_poly.pdbx_strand_id
1 'polypeptide(L)'
;MISLALGAILAALAVLLTALPFIQHADDLDAPLDGPTPEQERRIAVIEERDRALAALKELEFDHRTGKIDDTDYRELVGPLRRTAAEALRIIDEGSAKE
;
A
#
# COMPACT_ATOMS: atom_id res chain seq x y z
N MET A 1 -4.35 -37.92 12.73
CA MET A 1 -5.74 -37.39 12.78
C MET A 1 -5.76 -35.98 13.37
N ILE A 2 -5.34 -35.78 14.62
CA ILE A 2 -5.36 -34.46 15.29
C ILE A 2 -4.49 -33.41 14.57
N SER A 3 -3.27 -33.78 14.15
CA SER A 3 -2.38 -32.89 13.39
C SER A 3 -2.94 -32.47 12.03
N LEU A 4 -3.64 -33.39 11.35
CA LEU A 4 -4.28 -33.11 10.07
C LEU A 4 -5.48 -32.17 10.23
N ALA A 5 -6.30 -32.39 11.26
CA ALA A 5 -7.41 -31.51 11.61
C ALA A 5 -6.93 -30.11 12.00
N LEU A 6 -5.85 -30.03 12.80
CA LEU A 6 -5.27 -28.75 13.20
C LEU A 6 -4.70 -27.99 12.00
N GLY A 7 -3.98 -28.67 11.11
CA GLY A 7 -3.48 -28.07 9.87
C GLY A 7 -4.60 -27.55 8.97
N ALA A 8 -5.70 -28.31 8.84
CA ALA A 8 -6.86 -27.90 8.05
C ALA A 8 -7.55 -26.65 8.65
N ILE A 9 -7.70 -26.58 9.97
CA ILE A 9 -8.28 -25.41 10.65
C ILE A 9 -7.39 -24.18 10.45
N LEU A 10 -6.07 -24.35 10.59
CA LEU A 10 -5.13 -23.24 10.48
C LEU A 10 -5.06 -22.71 9.03
N ALA A 11 -5.12 -23.61 8.05
CA ALA A 11 -5.25 -23.24 6.64
C ALA A 11 -6.57 -22.51 6.35
N ALA A 12 -7.70 -23.00 6.87
CA ALA A 12 -8.99 -22.35 6.72
C ALA A 12 -9.02 -20.96 7.36
N LEU A 13 -8.40 -20.80 8.53
CA LEU A 13 -8.29 -19.52 9.21
C LEU A 13 -7.41 -18.54 8.43
N ALA A 14 -6.29 -19.01 7.89
CA ALA A 14 -5.43 -18.20 7.03
C ALA A 14 -6.19 -17.71 5.79
N VAL A 15 -6.93 -18.60 5.11
CA VAL A 15 -7.78 -18.23 3.97
C VAL A 15 -8.85 -17.22 4.38
N LEU A 16 -9.55 -17.44 5.50
CA LEU A 16 -10.61 -16.54 5.97
C LEU A 16 -10.07 -15.15 6.30
N LEU A 17 -8.93 -15.07 6.99
CA LEU A 17 -8.27 -13.79 7.31
C LEU A 17 -7.82 -13.04 6.05
N THR A 18 -7.39 -13.75 5.01
CA THR A 18 -7.03 -13.13 3.72
C THR A 18 -8.23 -12.75 2.86
N ALA A 19 -9.35 -13.45 2.99
CA ALA A 19 -10.57 -13.23 2.20
C ALA A 19 -11.51 -12.19 2.83
N LEU A 20 -11.43 -11.98 4.15
CA LEU A 20 -12.19 -10.96 4.87
C LEU A 20 -12.14 -9.55 4.24
N PRO A 21 -10.96 -9.00 3.86
CA PRO A 21 -10.91 -7.66 3.24
C PRO A 21 -11.70 -7.60 1.94
N PHE A 22 -11.80 -8.68 1.16
CA PHE A 22 -12.57 -8.68 -0.09
C PHE A 22 -14.08 -8.59 0.13
N ILE A 23 -14.59 -9.09 1.27
CA ILE A 23 -16.01 -9.04 1.62
C ILE A 23 -16.38 -7.69 2.24
N GLN A 24 -15.45 -7.06 2.97
CA GLN A 24 -15.66 -5.71 3.53
C GLN A 24 -15.80 -4.64 2.44
N HIS A 25 -15.24 -4.86 1.25
CA HIS A 25 -15.46 -4.01 0.07
C HIS A 25 -16.73 -4.39 -0.71
N ALA A 26 -17.50 -5.39 -0.27
CA ALA A 26 -18.76 -5.75 -0.92
C ALA A 26 -19.92 -4.83 -0.51
N ASP A 27 -19.81 -4.10 0.61
CA ASP A 27 -20.78 -3.06 0.99
C ASP A 27 -20.76 -1.87 0.00
N ASP A 28 -19.71 -1.74 -0.83
CA ASP A 28 -19.66 -0.80 -1.96
C ASP A 28 -20.54 -1.23 -3.16
N LEU A 29 -21.15 -2.43 -3.15
CA LEU A 29 -22.03 -2.87 -4.24
C LEU A 29 -23.36 -2.09 -4.29
N ASP A 30 -23.76 -1.46 -3.19
CA ASP A 30 -24.91 -0.55 -3.11
C ASP A 30 -24.49 0.93 -3.30
N ALA A 31 -23.20 1.20 -3.56
CA ALA A 31 -22.74 2.55 -3.89
C ALA A 31 -23.38 3.00 -5.23
N PRO A 32 -23.93 4.23 -5.31
CA PRO A 32 -24.47 4.76 -6.56
C PRO A 32 -23.44 4.62 -7.69
N LEU A 33 -23.89 4.29 -8.91
CA LEU A 33 -23.03 4.21 -10.12
C LEU A 33 -22.41 5.56 -10.54
N ASP A 34 -22.57 6.59 -9.72
CA ASP A 34 -21.82 7.83 -9.84
C ASP A 34 -20.37 7.54 -9.44
N GLY A 35 -19.42 8.21 -10.10
CA GLY A 35 -17.98 7.97 -9.89
C GLY A 35 -17.54 8.05 -8.42
N PRO A 36 -16.27 7.72 -8.13
CA PRO A 36 -15.75 7.71 -6.77
C PRO A 36 -16.12 8.99 -6.03
N THR A 37 -16.60 8.85 -4.81
CA THR A 37 -16.91 10.00 -3.95
C THR A 37 -15.66 10.86 -3.78
N PRO A 38 -15.79 12.17 -3.46
CA PRO A 38 -14.62 13.03 -3.23
C PRO A 38 -13.65 12.50 -2.17
N GLU A 39 -14.13 11.71 -1.21
CA GLU A 39 -13.28 11.04 -0.22
C GLU A 39 -12.54 9.83 -0.81
N GLN A 40 -13.21 9.02 -1.63
CA GLN A 40 -12.57 7.93 -2.37
C GLN A 40 -11.52 8.45 -3.35
N GLU A 41 -11.81 9.53 -4.10
CA GLU A 41 -10.83 10.17 -4.99
C GLU A 41 -9.59 10.64 -4.24
N ARG A 42 -9.77 11.24 -3.05
CA ARG A 42 -8.64 11.65 -2.20
C ARG A 42 -7.84 10.45 -1.71
N ARG A 43 -8.50 9.37 -1.27
CA ARG A 43 -7.81 8.14 -0.84
C ARG A 43 -7.00 7.53 -2.00
N ILE A 44 -7.60 7.45 -3.19
CA ILE A 44 -6.93 6.96 -4.41
C ILE A 44 -5.71 7.83 -4.73
N ALA A 45 -5.85 9.15 -4.74
CA ALA A 45 -4.74 10.07 -5.05
C ALA A 45 -3.57 9.90 -4.07
N VAL A 46 -3.83 9.72 -2.77
CA VAL A 46 -2.78 9.49 -1.76
C VAL A 46 -2.09 8.14 -1.97
N ILE A 47 -2.85 7.09 -2.33
CA ILE A 47 -2.30 5.77 -2.64
C ILE A 47 -1.41 5.83 -3.89
N GLU A 48 -1.85 6.52 -4.93
CA GLU A 48 -1.07 6.73 -6.15
C GLU A 48 0.22 7.51 -5.87
N GLU A 49 0.15 8.53 -5.01
CA GLU A 49 1.33 9.30 -4.60
C GLU A 49 2.35 8.43 -3.87
N ARG A 50 1.88 7.60 -2.92
CA ARG A 50 2.73 6.61 -2.23
C ARG A 50 3.41 5.70 -3.24
N ASP A 51 2.65 5.10 -4.17
CA ASP A 51 3.18 4.13 -5.12
C ASP A 51 4.19 4.76 -6.07
N ARG A 52 3.93 6.00 -6.52
CA ARG A 52 4.86 6.78 -7.34
C ARG A 52 6.15 7.08 -6.59
N ALA A 53 6.07 7.53 -5.34
CA ALA A 53 7.25 7.85 -4.53
C ALA A 53 8.09 6.60 -4.23
N LEU A 54 7.45 5.47 -3.90
CA LEU A 54 8.13 4.20 -3.65
C LEU A 54 8.77 3.63 -4.93
N ALA A 55 8.10 3.74 -6.08
CA ALA A 55 8.67 3.33 -7.36
C ALA A 55 9.92 4.15 -7.71
N ALA A 56 9.84 5.48 -7.54
CA ALA A 56 10.98 6.38 -7.76
C ALA A 56 12.16 6.08 -6.83
N LEU A 57 11.90 5.79 -5.54
CA LEU A 57 12.95 5.36 -4.60
C LEU A 57 13.62 4.07 -5.05
N LYS A 58 12.84 3.09 -5.49
CA LYS A 58 13.34 1.79 -5.94
C LYS A 58 14.21 1.93 -7.20
N GLU A 59 13.80 2.77 -8.14
CA GLU A 59 14.57 3.08 -9.35
C GLU A 59 15.87 3.81 -9.00
N LEU A 60 15.82 4.83 -8.15
CA LEU A 60 17.00 5.55 -7.67
C LEU A 60 18.02 4.63 -6.98
N GLU A 61 17.55 3.72 -6.11
CA GLU A 61 18.42 2.73 -5.45
C GLU A 61 19.01 1.72 -6.42
N PHE A 62 18.27 1.37 -7.47
CA PHE A 62 18.78 0.51 -8.54
C PHE A 62 19.86 1.22 -9.36
N ASP A 63 19.63 2.48 -9.74
CA ASP A 63 20.56 3.28 -10.51
C ASP A 63 21.84 3.59 -9.73
N HIS A 64 21.74 3.84 -8.43
CA HIS A 64 22.92 3.94 -7.56
C HIS A 64 23.70 2.63 -7.48
N ARG A 65 23.03 1.48 -7.27
CA ARG A 65 23.70 0.16 -7.23
C ARG A 65 24.36 -0.24 -8.55
N THR A 66 23.80 0.23 -9.67
CA THR A 66 24.38 0.00 -11.00
C THR A 66 25.45 1.03 -11.37
N GLY A 67 25.70 2.01 -10.51
CA GLY A 67 26.71 3.05 -10.71
C GLY A 67 26.33 4.12 -11.72
N LYS A 68 25.05 4.23 -12.09
CA LYS A 68 24.54 5.30 -12.97
C LYS A 68 24.41 6.63 -12.26
N ILE A 69 24.21 6.60 -10.95
CA ILE A 69 24.10 7.76 -10.07
C ILE A 69 25.18 7.62 -9.00
N ASP A 70 25.90 8.70 -8.73
CA ASP A 70 26.92 8.71 -7.69
C ASP A 70 26.31 8.89 -6.29
N ASP A 71 27.12 8.62 -5.27
CA ASP A 71 26.70 8.64 -3.87
C ASP A 71 26.32 10.05 -3.36
N THR A 72 26.84 11.12 -3.98
CA THR A 72 26.48 12.50 -3.63
C THR A 72 25.10 12.83 -4.17
N ASP A 73 24.89 12.59 -5.47
CA ASP A 73 23.60 12.80 -6.13
C ASP A 73 22.51 11.92 -5.51
N TYR A 74 22.83 10.66 -5.19
CA TYR A 74 21.91 9.75 -4.50
C TYR A 74 21.41 10.34 -3.18
N ARG A 75 22.30 10.88 -2.34
CA ARG A 75 21.92 11.47 -1.05
C ARG A 75 21.02 12.69 -1.20
N GLU A 76 21.24 13.50 -2.23
CA GLU A 76 20.41 14.67 -2.52
C GLU A 76 19.01 14.26 -2.98
N LEU A 77 18.91 13.22 -3.83
CA LEU A 77 17.65 12.78 -4.42
C LEU A 77 16.81 11.89 -3.48
N VAL A 78 17.43 11.08 -2.62
CA VAL A 78 16.72 10.13 -1.76
C VAL A 78 15.94 10.81 -0.64
N GLY A 79 16.41 11.95 -0.13
CA GLY A 79 15.81 12.67 0.99
C GLY A 79 14.38 13.16 0.72
N PRO A 80 14.14 13.93 -0.37
CA PRO A 80 12.81 14.37 -0.76
C PRO A 80 11.85 13.21 -1.02
N LEU A 81 12.29 12.20 -1.76
CA LEU A 81 11.45 11.03 -2.10
C LEU A 81 11.01 10.25 -0.85
N ARG A 82 11.90 10.06 0.13
CA ARG A 82 11.56 9.45 1.42
C ARG A 82 10.54 10.25 2.20
N ARG A 83 10.64 11.58 2.15
CA ARG A 83 9.67 12.46 2.81
C ARG A 83 8.29 12.32 2.18
N THR A 84 8.20 12.36 0.85
CA THR A 84 6.95 12.17 0.11
C THR A 84 6.31 10.82 0.42
N ALA A 85 7.10 9.74 0.38
CA ALA A 85 6.62 8.40 0.71
C ALA A 85 6.12 8.30 2.16
N ALA A 86 6.85 8.87 3.12
CA ALA A 86 6.47 8.86 4.53
C ALA A 86 5.20 9.68 4.80
N GLU A 87 5.04 10.83 4.13
CA GLU A 87 3.85 11.66 4.25
C GLU A 87 2.61 10.96 3.68
N ALA A 88 2.71 10.36 2.50
CA ALA A 88 1.62 9.61 1.90
C ALA A 88 1.22 8.40 2.76
N LEU A 89 2.20 7.66 3.30
CA LEU A 89 1.94 6.55 4.23
C LEU A 89 1.23 7.02 5.51
N ARG A 90 1.68 8.13 6.08
CA ARG A 90 1.05 8.70 7.28
C ARG A 90 -0.42 9.07 7.04
N ILE A 91 -0.73 9.68 5.90
CA ILE A 91 -2.12 10.05 5.55
C ILE A 91 -2.99 8.79 5.40
N ILE A 92 -2.44 7.72 4.81
CA ILE A 92 -3.13 6.42 4.70
C ILE A 92 -3.37 5.82 6.08
N ASP A 93 -2.36 5.80 6.95
CA ASP A 93 -2.47 5.24 8.31
C ASP A 93 -3.50 6.03 9.16
N GLU A 94 -3.50 7.36 9.08
CA GLU A 94 -4.47 8.23 9.75
C GLU A 94 -5.90 8.03 9.22
N GLY A 95 -6.06 7.77 7.91
CA GLY A 95 -7.35 7.41 7.30
C GLY A 95 -7.84 6.03 7.74
N SER A 96 -6.92 5.06 7.85
CA SER A 96 -7.21 3.67 8.25
C SER A 96 -7.62 3.56 9.71
N ALA A 97 -7.11 4.45 10.58
CA ALA A 97 -7.44 4.47 12.01
C ALA A 97 -8.81 5.12 12.32
N LYS A 98 -9.44 5.74 11.31
CA LYS A 98 -10.70 6.49 11.46
C LYS A 98 -11.92 5.73 10.93
N GLU A 99 -11.70 4.67 10.16
CA GLU A 99 -12.68 3.63 9.78
C GLU A 99 -12.84 2.58 10.89
#